data_AF-A0A8S3XT84-F1
#
_entry.id   AF-A0A8S3XT84-F1
#
_cell.length_a   1.000
_cell.length_b   1.000
_cell.length_c   1.000
_cell.angle_alpha   90.00
_cell.angle_beta   90.00
_cell.angle_gamma   90.00
#
_symmetry.space_group_name_H-M   'P 1'
#
loop_
_entity.id
_entity.type
_entity.pdbx_description
1 polymer ?
#
loop_
_entity_poly.entity_id
_entity_poly.type
_entity_poly.pdbx_seq_one_letter_code
_entity_poly.pdbx_strand_id
1 'polypeptide(L)'
;MVKPKKKATAQEKLAKDRLRKKEKYAEIKKDPEKYRLEKEKERKKYLLRKEKKKILSIAEMTDRQKREQRRRWRKNSRKYLNKLKEQKKIERVLLENSPPTSENEEIAHIADPDPLMEIEKTPKTVNSKATQSIQVNSSGTRKLRYRSMKVISNLKKEINKLKRDKDMLRRTNKKRARNAESKK
;
A
#
# COMPACT_ATOMS: atom_id res chain seq x y z
N MET A 1 53.26 -1.16 -9.56
CA MET A 1 52.46 -0.63 -8.43
C MET A 1 50.99 -1.02 -8.60
N VAL A 2 50.43 -1.86 -7.72
CA VAL A 2 49.02 -2.29 -7.79
C VAL A 2 48.13 -1.22 -7.16
N LYS A 3 47.22 -0.62 -7.93
CA LYS A 3 46.30 0.41 -7.44
C LYS A 3 45.31 -0.20 -6.40
N PRO A 4 45.05 0.47 -5.27
CA PRO A 4 44.13 -0.06 -4.26
C PRO A 4 42.68 -0.10 -4.78
N LYS A 5 42.00 -1.24 -4.62
CA LYS A 5 40.61 -1.43 -5.04
C LYS A 5 39.67 -0.51 -4.24
N LYS A 6 38.79 0.22 -4.93
CA LYS A 6 37.74 1.05 -4.28
C LYS A 6 36.84 0.17 -3.41
N LYS A 7 36.62 0.59 -2.16
CA LYS A 7 35.67 -0.08 -1.26
C LYS A 7 34.25 0.12 -1.79
N ALA A 8 33.50 -0.97 -1.93
CA ALA A 8 32.11 -0.93 -2.39
C ALA A 8 31.24 -0.05 -1.48
N THR A 9 30.35 0.72 -2.09
CA THR A 9 29.42 1.59 -1.36
C THR A 9 28.37 0.76 -0.60
N ALA A 10 27.70 1.37 0.39
CA ALA A 10 26.68 0.66 1.17
C ALA A 10 25.51 0.15 0.30
N GLN A 11 25.15 0.92 -0.74
CA GLN A 11 24.10 0.54 -1.69
C GLN A 11 24.53 -0.64 -2.57
N GLU A 12 25.77 -0.65 -3.05
CA GLU A 12 26.32 -1.77 -3.83
C GLU A 12 26.38 -3.05 -3.01
N LYS A 13 26.81 -2.98 -1.75
CA LYS A 13 26.80 -4.13 -0.83
C LYS A 13 25.39 -4.67 -0.64
N LEU A 14 24.41 -3.79 -0.42
CA LEU A 14 23.01 -4.19 -0.25
C LEU A 14 22.44 -4.82 -1.53
N ALA A 15 22.77 -4.29 -2.70
CA ALA A 15 22.35 -4.86 -3.98
C ALA A 15 22.93 -6.26 -4.21
N LYS A 16 24.23 -6.44 -3.92
CA LYS A 16 24.91 -7.74 -3.99
C LYS A 16 24.29 -8.76 -3.04
N ASP A 17 23.96 -8.35 -1.82
CA ASP A 17 23.28 -9.22 -0.85
C ASP A 17 21.87 -9.62 -1.31
N ARG A 18 21.14 -8.73 -1.97
CA ARG A 18 19.82 -9.04 -2.56
C ARG A 18 19.93 -10.05 -3.70
N LEU A 19 20.92 -9.88 -4.59
CA LEU A 19 21.18 -10.81 -5.69
C LEU A 19 21.53 -12.21 -5.17
N ARG A 20 22.52 -12.30 -4.26
CA ARG A 20 22.92 -13.57 -3.64
C ARG A 20 21.74 -14.30 -2.98
N LYS A 21 20.86 -13.56 -2.28
CA LYS A 21 19.66 -14.14 -1.67
C LYS A 21 18.67 -14.66 -2.71
N LYS A 22 18.51 -13.96 -3.83
CA LYS A 22 17.63 -14.36 -4.93
C LYS A 22 18.14 -15.63 -5.60
N GLU A 23 19.44 -15.70 -5.88
CA GLU A 23 20.12 -16.88 -6.45
C GLU A 23 19.97 -18.09 -5.54
N LYS A 24 20.31 -17.94 -4.25
CA LYS A 24 20.14 -19.01 -3.25
C LYS A 24 18.70 -19.53 -3.17
N TYR A 25 17.72 -18.63 -3.20
CA TYR A 25 16.32 -19.05 -3.18
C TYR A 25 15.92 -19.79 -4.46
N ALA A 26 16.42 -19.36 -5.61
CA ALA A 26 16.21 -20.06 -6.89
C ALA A 26 16.83 -21.46 -6.87
N GLU A 27 18.03 -21.62 -6.33
CA GLU A 27 18.68 -22.93 -6.13
C GLU A 27 17.85 -23.85 -5.21
N ILE A 28 17.37 -23.33 -4.07
CA ILE A 28 16.51 -24.09 -3.16
C ILE A 28 15.19 -24.50 -3.84
N LYS A 29 14.61 -23.64 -4.68
CA LYS A 29 13.36 -23.92 -5.39
C LYS A 29 13.51 -25.00 -6.47
N LYS A 30 14.70 -25.13 -7.06
CA LYS A 30 14.98 -26.16 -8.08
C LYS A 30 14.97 -27.59 -7.50
N ASP A 31 15.29 -27.74 -6.22
CA ASP A 31 15.35 -29.03 -5.52
C ASP A 31 14.09 -29.25 -4.67
N PRO A 32 13.22 -30.22 -5.00
CA PRO A 32 11.97 -30.44 -4.28
C PRO A 32 12.16 -30.75 -2.79
N GLU A 33 13.19 -31.49 -2.41
CA GLU A 33 13.41 -31.86 -1.01
C GLU A 33 13.88 -30.66 -0.20
N LYS A 34 14.85 -29.90 -0.72
CA LYS A 34 15.31 -28.66 -0.07
C LYS A 34 14.18 -27.64 0.06
N TYR A 35 13.33 -27.52 -0.95
CA TYR A 35 12.18 -26.63 -0.89
C TYR A 35 11.18 -27.04 0.20
N ARG A 36 10.88 -28.34 0.33
CA ARG A 36 10.00 -28.86 1.41
C ARG A 36 10.59 -28.58 2.79
N LEU A 37 11.87 -28.84 3.00
CA LEU A 37 12.56 -28.56 4.27
C LEU A 37 12.52 -27.07 4.63
N GLU A 38 12.77 -26.19 3.67
CA GLU A 38 12.69 -24.74 3.90
C GLU A 38 11.26 -24.30 4.24
N LYS A 39 10.24 -24.87 3.58
CA LYS A 39 8.83 -24.59 3.91
C LYS A 39 8.44 -25.05 5.31
N GLU A 40 8.89 -26.22 5.75
CA GLU A 40 8.67 -26.68 7.12
C GLU A 40 9.33 -25.76 8.14
N LYS A 41 10.55 -25.31 7.86
CA LYS A 41 11.27 -24.36 8.70
C LYS A 41 10.54 -23.02 8.81
N GLU A 42 10.04 -22.50 7.68
CA GLU A 42 9.19 -21.29 7.66
C GLU A 42 7.92 -21.48 8.50
N ARG A 43 7.24 -22.63 8.36
CA ARG A 43 6.05 -22.97 9.14
C ARG A 43 6.34 -23.01 10.64
N LYS A 44 7.39 -23.72 11.06
CA LYS A 44 7.84 -23.79 12.46
C LYS A 44 8.15 -22.40 13.02
N LYS A 45 8.85 -21.56 12.25
CA LYS A 45 9.14 -20.17 12.64
C LYS A 45 7.88 -19.33 12.79
N TYR A 46 6.88 -19.50 11.92
CA TYR A 46 5.60 -18.82 12.03
C TYR A 46 4.84 -19.24 13.30
N LEU A 47 4.76 -20.54 13.58
CA LEU A 47 4.12 -21.08 14.78
C LEU A 47 4.77 -20.54 16.05
N LEU A 48 6.10 -20.58 16.15
CA LEU A 48 6.84 -20.01 17.28
C LEU A 48 6.58 -18.51 17.48
N ARG A 49 6.39 -17.74 16.40
CA ARG A 49 6.04 -16.31 16.51
C ARG A 49 4.61 -16.08 16.95
N LYS A 50 3.69 -16.96 16.55
CA LYS A 50 2.29 -16.95 16.96
C LYS A 50 2.16 -17.30 18.44
N GLU A 51 2.84 -18.36 18.89
CA GLU A 51 2.95 -18.76 20.30
C GLU A 51 3.52 -17.64 21.17
N LYS A 52 4.60 -16.98 20.71
CA LYS A 52 5.19 -15.81 21.38
C LYS A 52 4.34 -14.52 21.28
N LYS A 53 3.10 -14.59 20.79
CA LYS A 53 2.17 -13.47 20.56
C LYS A 53 2.76 -12.30 19.76
N LYS A 54 3.81 -12.56 18.96
CA LYS A 54 4.41 -11.58 18.04
C LYS A 54 3.59 -11.42 16.76
N ILE A 55 2.73 -12.40 16.47
CA ILE A 55 1.74 -12.37 15.39
C ILE A 55 0.41 -12.71 16.05
N LEU A 56 -0.49 -11.74 16.09
CA LEU A 56 -1.83 -11.90 16.65
C LEU A 56 -2.81 -12.32 15.56
N SER A 57 -3.78 -13.18 15.91
CA SER A 57 -4.95 -13.41 15.06
C SER A 57 -5.84 -12.16 15.03
N ILE A 58 -6.71 -12.03 14.03
CA ILE A 58 -7.64 -10.88 13.94
C ILE A 58 -8.58 -10.83 15.15
N ALA A 59 -8.94 -12.00 15.71
CA ALA A 59 -9.77 -12.08 16.91
C ALA A 59 -9.04 -11.48 18.13
N GLU A 60 -7.75 -11.78 18.28
CA GLU A 60 -6.89 -11.31 19.38
C GLU A 60 -6.42 -9.86 19.25
N MET A 61 -6.57 -9.24 18.07
CA MET A 61 -6.19 -7.83 17.89
C MET A 61 -7.15 -6.90 18.63
N THR A 62 -6.64 -5.78 19.13
CA THR A 62 -7.49 -4.67 19.60
C THR A 62 -8.18 -3.98 18.42
N ASP A 63 -9.29 -3.28 18.67
CA ASP A 63 -10.00 -2.56 17.60
C ASP A 63 -9.14 -1.54 16.86
N ARG A 64 -8.23 -0.87 17.58
CA ARG A 64 -7.27 0.05 16.97
C ARG A 64 -6.35 -0.68 16.00
N GLN A 65 -5.79 -1.82 16.40
CA GLN A 65 -4.95 -2.65 15.54
C GLN A 65 -5.73 -3.20 14.34
N LYS A 66 -6.97 -3.66 14.54
CA LYS A 66 -7.86 -4.09 13.43
C LYS A 66 -8.08 -2.95 12.43
N ARG A 67 -8.31 -1.71 12.90
CA ARG A 67 -8.46 -0.52 12.04
C ARG A 67 -7.17 -0.25 11.26
N GLU A 68 -6.01 -0.29 11.90
CA GLU A 68 -4.72 -0.10 11.23
C GLU A 68 -4.44 -1.18 10.17
N GLN A 69 -4.74 -2.44 10.50
CA GLN A 69 -4.58 -3.56 9.58
C GLN A 69 -5.48 -3.41 8.35
N ARG A 70 -6.76 -3.07 8.55
CA ARG A 70 -7.70 -2.75 7.45
C ARG A 70 -7.20 -1.58 6.60
N ARG A 71 -6.65 -0.53 7.23
CA ARG A 71 -6.05 0.60 6.50
C ARG A 71 -4.86 0.15 5.64
N ARG A 72 -3.98 -0.71 6.18
CA ARG A 72 -2.85 -1.29 5.42
C ARG A 72 -3.34 -2.13 4.24
N TRP A 73 -4.35 -2.98 4.43
CA TRP A 73 -4.95 -3.78 3.35
C TRP A 73 -5.50 -2.90 2.23
N ARG A 74 -6.28 -1.86 2.57
CA ARG A 74 -6.78 -0.90 1.58
C ARG A 74 -5.65 -0.19 0.83
N LYS A 75 -4.57 0.19 1.53
CA LYS A 75 -3.40 0.83 0.90
C LYS A 75 -2.69 -0.12 -0.05
N ASN A 76 -2.47 -1.37 0.35
CA ASN A 76 -1.80 -2.38 -0.45
C ASN A 76 -2.63 -2.75 -1.69
N SER A 77 -3.94 -2.93 -1.53
CA SER A 77 -4.86 -3.18 -2.65
C SER A 77 -4.84 -2.04 -3.67
N ARG A 78 -4.90 -0.78 -3.21
CA ARG A 78 -4.76 0.38 -4.12
C ARG A 78 -3.42 0.40 -4.83
N LYS A 79 -2.32 0.13 -4.12
CA LYS A 79 -0.98 0.07 -4.72
C LYS A 79 -0.89 -1.02 -5.79
N TYR A 80 -1.46 -2.20 -5.52
CA TYR A 80 -1.52 -3.29 -6.49
C TYR A 80 -2.32 -2.91 -7.74
N LEU A 81 -3.53 -2.35 -7.57
CA LEU A 81 -4.36 -1.91 -8.69
C LEU A 81 -3.68 -0.82 -9.52
N ASN A 82 -2.98 0.12 -8.89
CA ASN A 82 -2.23 1.15 -9.61
C ASN A 82 -1.08 0.53 -10.42
N LYS A 83 -0.30 -0.38 -9.82
CA LYS A 83 0.76 -1.10 -10.52
C LYS A 83 0.21 -1.86 -11.73
N LEU A 84 -0.92 -2.54 -11.59
CA LEU A 84 -1.56 -3.26 -12.69
C LEU A 84 -1.99 -2.31 -13.83
N LYS A 85 -2.52 -1.13 -13.49
CA LYS A 85 -2.87 -0.11 -14.49
C LYS A 85 -1.64 0.44 -15.21
N GLU A 86 -0.55 0.67 -14.49
CA GLU A 86 0.72 1.11 -15.06
C GLU A 86 1.30 0.05 -16.01
N GLN A 87 1.28 -1.23 -15.62
CA GLN A 87 1.70 -2.34 -16.47
C GLN A 87 0.88 -2.41 -17.76
N LYS A 88 -0.45 -2.35 -17.67
CA LYS A 88 -1.33 -2.31 -18.85
C LYS A 88 -1.06 -1.11 -19.76
N LYS A 89 -0.73 0.05 -19.19
CA LYS A 89 -0.37 1.23 -19.97
C LYS A 89 0.95 1.00 -20.72
N ILE A 90 1.94 0.41 -20.05
CA ILE A 90 3.23 0.07 -20.66
C ILE A 90 3.05 -0.95 -21.79
N GLU A 91 2.27 -2.01 -21.56
CA GLU A 91 1.94 -3.03 -22.56
C GLU A 91 1.27 -2.42 -23.80
N ARG A 92 0.32 -1.50 -23.59
CA ARG A 92 -0.34 -0.78 -24.70
C ARG A 92 0.66 0.05 -25.51
N VAL A 93 1.52 0.82 -24.84
CA VAL A 93 2.54 1.64 -25.52
C VAL A 93 3.53 0.75 -26.29
N LEU A 94 3.93 -0.39 -25.73
CA LEU A 94 4.77 -1.37 -26.43
C LEU A 94 4.07 -1.90 -27.68
N LEU A 95 2.78 -2.23 -27.61
CA LEU A 95 2.01 -2.71 -28.75
C LEU A 95 1.85 -1.64 -29.84
N GLU A 96 1.58 -0.39 -29.44
CA GLU A 96 1.41 0.75 -30.37
C GLU A 96 2.73 1.18 -31.06
N ASN A 97 3.88 0.91 -30.43
CA ASN A 97 5.21 1.25 -30.99
C ASN A 97 5.97 0.03 -31.51
N SER A 98 5.35 -1.15 -31.55
CA SER A 98 5.93 -2.31 -32.21
C SER A 98 5.61 -2.23 -33.70
N PRO A 99 6.56 -2.52 -34.60
CA PRO A 99 6.27 -2.60 -36.03
C PRO A 99 5.14 -3.62 -36.28
N PRO A 100 4.31 -3.43 -37.32
CA PRO A 100 3.27 -4.40 -37.65
C PRO A 100 3.92 -5.76 -37.84
N THR A 101 3.64 -6.69 -36.92
CA THR A 101 4.12 -8.06 -37.01
C THR A 101 3.50 -8.68 -38.25
N SER A 102 4.35 -9.01 -39.23
CA SER A 102 4.01 -9.96 -40.28
C SER A 102 3.35 -11.18 -39.64
N GLU A 103 2.26 -11.64 -40.24
CA GLU A 103 1.52 -12.84 -39.83
C GLU A 103 2.49 -14.00 -39.58
N ASN A 104 2.24 -14.77 -38.51
CA ASN A 104 2.93 -15.98 -38.05
C ASN A 104 4.02 -15.81 -37.01
N GLU A 105 3.66 -15.46 -35.76
CA GLU A 105 4.23 -16.14 -34.59
C GLU A 105 3.13 -16.29 -33.53
N GLU A 106 2.59 -17.51 -33.40
CA GLU A 106 1.81 -17.91 -32.24
C GLU A 106 2.70 -17.79 -31.00
N ILE A 107 2.55 -16.68 -30.27
CA ILE A 107 3.20 -16.51 -28.97
C ILE A 107 2.54 -17.49 -28.02
N ALA A 108 3.16 -18.67 -27.85
CA ALA A 108 2.90 -19.54 -26.73
C ALA A 108 3.12 -18.73 -25.44
N HIS A 109 2.02 -18.29 -24.83
CA HIS A 109 2.03 -17.71 -23.50
C HIS A 109 2.52 -18.78 -22.50
N ILE A 110 3.83 -18.84 -22.28
CA ILE A 110 4.44 -19.50 -21.13
C ILE A 110 4.20 -18.58 -19.92
N ALA A 111 2.93 -18.43 -19.55
CA ALA A 111 2.57 -18.00 -18.22
C ALA A 111 2.61 -19.26 -17.36
N ASP A 112 3.58 -19.35 -16.45
CA ASP A 112 3.59 -20.35 -15.38
C ASP A 112 2.16 -20.52 -14.84
N PRO A 113 1.54 -21.71 -14.92
CA PRO A 113 0.22 -21.91 -14.36
C PRO A 113 0.31 -21.69 -12.84
N ASP A 114 -0.41 -20.69 -12.35
CA ASP A 114 -0.60 -20.46 -10.93
C ASP A 114 -1.26 -21.72 -10.32
N PRO A 115 -0.60 -22.48 -9.43
CA PRO A 115 -1.10 -23.76 -8.92
C PRO A 115 -2.26 -23.60 -7.92
N LEU A 116 -3.02 -22.51 -8.01
CA LEU A 116 -4.23 -22.24 -7.24
C LEU A 116 -5.53 -22.47 -8.03
N MET A 117 -5.43 -22.93 -9.28
CA MET A 117 -6.57 -23.16 -10.17
C MET A 117 -7.17 -24.58 -10.10
N GLU A 118 -6.53 -25.52 -9.40
CA GLU A 118 -7.11 -26.84 -9.14
C GLU A 118 -7.88 -26.85 -7.81
N ILE A 119 -9.03 -26.19 -7.80
CA ILE A 119 -10.09 -26.53 -6.84
C ILE A 119 -11.21 -27.15 -7.67
N GLU A 120 -11.23 -28.47 -7.62
CA GLU A 120 -12.31 -29.41 -7.88
C GLU A 120 -13.63 -28.80 -8.39
N LYS A 121 -14.02 -29.28 -9.58
CA LYS A 121 -15.33 -29.08 -10.20
C LYS A 121 -16.42 -29.72 -9.33
N THR A 122 -16.88 -29.05 -8.29
CA THR A 122 -18.19 -29.33 -7.71
C THR A 122 -19.22 -28.43 -8.41
N PRO A 123 -20.34 -28.97 -8.93
CA PRO A 123 -21.37 -28.16 -9.57
C PRO A 123 -22.01 -27.22 -8.55
N LYS A 124 -21.71 -25.92 -8.66
CA LYS A 124 -22.42 -24.87 -7.93
C LYS A 124 -23.80 -24.69 -8.55
N THR A 125 -24.83 -25.12 -7.82
CA THR A 125 -26.19 -24.63 -8.00
C THR A 125 -26.19 -23.11 -7.96
N VAL A 126 -26.53 -22.52 -9.11
CA VAL A 126 -26.51 -21.07 -9.34
C VAL A 126 -27.78 -20.48 -8.73
N ASN A 127 -27.72 -20.11 -7.45
CA ASN A 127 -28.72 -19.20 -6.88
C ASN A 127 -28.37 -17.76 -7.32
N SER A 128 -28.91 -17.38 -8.47
CA SER A 128 -28.67 -16.13 -9.21
C SER A 128 -29.29 -14.85 -8.60
N LYS A 129 -29.59 -14.80 -7.30
CA LYS A 129 -30.26 -13.65 -6.67
C LYS A 129 -29.33 -12.62 -6.01
N ALA A 130 -28.01 -12.85 -5.93
CA ALA A 130 -27.11 -11.99 -5.15
C ALA A 130 -26.33 -10.93 -5.95
N THR A 131 -26.35 -10.96 -7.28
CA THR A 131 -25.47 -10.11 -8.12
C THR A 131 -26.08 -8.80 -8.61
N GLN A 132 -27.32 -8.45 -8.22
CA GLN A 132 -27.95 -7.19 -8.64
C GLN A 132 -27.76 -5.99 -7.67
N SER A 133 -27.06 -6.13 -6.53
CA SER A 133 -27.05 -5.08 -5.49
C SER A 133 -25.78 -4.22 -5.39
N ILE A 134 -24.81 -4.31 -6.32
CA ILE A 134 -23.59 -3.47 -6.31
C ILE A 134 -23.71 -2.34 -7.35
N GLN A 135 -24.85 -1.67 -7.38
CA GLN A 135 -25.03 -0.37 -8.04
C GLN A 135 -25.79 0.55 -7.09
N VAL A 136 -25.28 0.78 -5.89
CA VAL A 136 -25.91 1.70 -4.93
C VAL A 136 -24.96 2.82 -4.52
N ASN A 137 -25.31 4.04 -4.98
CA ASN A 137 -25.15 5.32 -4.29
C ASN A 137 -23.78 6.03 -4.30
N SER A 138 -23.14 6.14 -5.48
CA SER A 138 -21.98 7.04 -5.67
C SER A 138 -22.33 8.54 -5.57
N SER A 139 -23.60 8.92 -5.73
CA SER A 139 -24.08 10.31 -5.68
C SER A 139 -24.23 10.85 -4.25
N GLY A 140 -24.73 10.04 -3.32
CA GLY A 140 -24.93 10.43 -1.91
C GLY A 140 -23.61 10.68 -1.17
N THR A 141 -22.61 9.84 -1.40
CA THR A 141 -21.28 9.98 -0.78
C THR A 141 -20.52 11.21 -1.30
N ARG A 142 -20.74 11.61 -2.56
CA ARG A 142 -20.19 12.85 -3.14
C ARG A 142 -20.82 14.09 -2.49
N LYS A 143 -22.14 14.11 -2.30
CA LYS A 143 -22.86 15.20 -1.61
C LYS A 143 -22.40 15.36 -0.15
N LEU A 144 -22.23 14.25 0.58
CA LEU A 144 -21.69 14.24 1.95
C LEU A 144 -20.25 14.77 2.02
N ARG A 145 -19.41 14.40 1.05
CA ARG A 145 -18.03 14.91 0.96
C ARG A 145 -18.00 16.41 0.68
N TYR A 146 -18.87 16.93 -0.19
CA TYR A 146 -18.95 18.36 -0.46
C TYR A 146 -19.45 19.15 0.77
N ARG A 147 -20.49 18.66 1.44
CA ARG A 147 -21.01 19.26 2.68
C ARG A 147 -19.94 19.35 3.77
N SER A 148 -19.23 18.25 4.03
CA SER A 148 -18.13 18.22 5.01
C SER A 148 -16.98 19.17 4.63
N MET A 149 -16.60 19.23 3.36
CA MET A 149 -15.59 20.18 2.87
C MET A 149 -16.00 21.64 3.08
N LYS A 150 -17.27 21.99 2.84
CA LYS A 150 -17.79 23.35 3.04
C LYS A 150 -17.76 23.76 4.52
N VAL A 151 -18.17 22.86 5.42
CA VAL A 151 -18.08 23.07 6.88
C VAL A 151 -16.63 23.29 7.31
N ILE A 152 -15.70 22.45 6.85
CA ILE A 152 -14.27 22.60 7.16
C ILE A 152 -13.73 23.95 6.66
N SER A 153 -14.13 24.38 5.46
CA SER A 153 -13.71 25.67 4.91
C SER A 153 -14.21 26.84 5.77
N ASN A 154 -15.47 26.80 6.21
CA ASN A 154 -16.03 27.85 7.07
C ASN A 154 -15.31 27.90 8.43
N LEU A 155 -15.10 26.74 9.06
CA LEU A 155 -14.35 26.64 10.33
C LEU A 155 -12.93 27.18 10.19
N LYS A 156 -12.24 26.93 9.08
CA LYS A 156 -10.90 27.51 8.82
C LYS A 156 -10.93 29.04 8.74
N LYS A 157 -11.94 29.61 8.08
CA LYS A 157 -12.11 31.07 8.01
C LYS A 157 -12.35 31.67 9.40
N GLU A 158 -13.17 31.01 10.20
CA GLU A 158 -13.49 31.44 11.56
C GLU A 158 -12.29 31.35 12.51
N ILE A 159 -11.54 30.26 12.47
CA ILE A 159 -10.26 30.12 13.19
C ILE A 159 -9.30 31.26 12.82
N ASN A 160 -9.20 31.59 11.53
CA ASN A 160 -8.32 32.66 11.08
C ASN A 160 -8.81 34.05 11.54
N LYS A 161 -10.12 34.28 11.58
CA LYS A 161 -10.71 35.50 12.14
C LYS A 161 -10.37 35.63 13.62
N LEU A 162 -10.64 34.60 14.42
CA LEU A 162 -10.35 34.57 15.85
C LEU A 162 -8.86 34.78 16.16
N LYS A 163 -7.96 34.26 15.32
CA LYS A 163 -6.51 34.53 15.46
C LYS A 163 -6.18 36.00 15.28
N ARG A 164 -6.74 36.66 14.26
CA ARG A 164 -6.53 38.10 14.02
C ARG A 164 -7.09 38.93 15.18
N ASP A 165 -8.29 38.60 15.65
CA ASP A 165 -8.93 39.31 16.75
C ASP A 165 -8.12 39.17 18.04
N LYS A 166 -7.61 37.96 18.34
CA LYS A 166 -6.72 37.71 19.46
C LYS A 166 -5.43 38.53 19.38
N ASP A 167 -4.83 38.62 18.20
CA ASP A 167 -3.60 39.40 18.00
C ASP A 167 -3.85 40.90 18.13
N MET A 168 -5.00 41.39 17.66
CA MET A 168 -5.42 42.78 17.87
C MET A 168 -5.64 43.10 19.35
N LEU A 169 -6.34 42.24 20.08
CA LEU A 169 -6.53 42.39 21.53
C LEU A 169 -5.21 42.36 22.31
N ARG A 170 -4.26 41.52 21.90
CA ARG A 170 -2.91 41.52 22.48
C ARG A 170 -2.20 42.84 22.27
N ARG A 171 -2.29 43.43 21.07
CA ARG A 171 -1.70 44.72 20.75
C ARG A 171 -2.35 45.86 21.55
N THR A 172 -3.67 45.89 21.64
CA THR A 172 -4.40 46.93 22.40
C THR A 172 -4.09 46.83 23.89
N ASN A 173 -4.08 45.63 24.47
CA ASN A 173 -3.72 45.43 25.87
C ASN A 173 -2.27 45.84 26.16
N LYS A 174 -1.34 45.51 25.26
CA LYS A 174 0.07 45.96 25.39
C LYS A 174 0.20 47.48 25.35
N LYS A 175 -0.56 48.16 24.48
CA LYS A 175 -0.59 49.63 24.41
C LYS A 175 -1.20 50.24 25.69
N ARG A 176 -2.30 49.66 26.20
CA ARG A 176 -2.92 50.09 27.46
C ARG A 176 -1.99 49.93 28.66
N ALA A 177 -1.28 48.81 28.75
CA ALA A 177 -0.29 48.56 29.82
C ALA A 177 0.82 49.63 29.81
N ARG A 178 1.42 49.90 28.64
CA ARG A 178 2.44 50.96 28.48
C ARG A 178 1.94 52.34 28.87
N ASN A 179 0.71 52.68 28.48
CA ASN A 179 0.11 53.97 28.82
C ASN A 179 -0.20 54.10 30.33
N ALA A 180 -0.49 52.99 31.01
CA ALA A 180 -0.72 52.97 32.45
C ALA A 180 0.61 53.11 33.23
N GLU A 181 1.69 52.51 32.73
CA GLU A 181 3.04 52.66 33.30
C GLU A 181 3.58 54.09 33.16
N SER A 182 3.32 54.79 32.05
CA SER A 182 3.72 56.19 31.82
C SER A 182 2.95 57.24 32.65
N LYS A 183 1.89 56.86 33.34
CA LYS A 183 1.06 57.77 34.17
C LYS A 183 1.33 57.62 35.67
N LYS A 184 2.25 56.74 36.06
CA LYS A 184 2.80 56.64 37.41
C LYS A 184 4.14 57.35 37.46
#